data_AF-A0A2E7VHE2-F1
#
_entry.id   AF-A0A2E7VHE2-F1
#
_cell.length_a   1.000
_cell.length_b   1.000
_cell.length_c   1.000
_cell.angle_alpha   90.00
_cell.angle_beta   90.00
_cell.angle_gamma   90.00
#
_symmetry.space_group_name_H-M   'P 1'
#
loop_
_entity.id
_entity.type
_entity.pdbx_description
1 polymer ?
#
loop_
_entity_poly.entity_id
_entity_poly.type
_entity_poly.pdbx_seq_one_letter_code
_entity_poly.pdbx_strand_id
1 'polypeptide(L)'
;MPSRIIALLLVCLVSTKGYADPPDFKIGPIPEGKLDVFKKQFTQYLSVFGIHIFGTAKVPPVKLRHAAVILAEYLDNDEDGDPDNPKVLAAMIRRKAFLFMTANERTLERLDHDVFQDAGFHHGQGQFATETNPGGDEFDASLEEVLHLVTHEGYAHAYPEVFGEKPGTTLAKCLDRARGGHFRRVPRRYPKGAWFTYDDRTCDYGCQCTEYLYWAVTSVLGAQDTPRRRRDIGQEWRLYNRELVEKKDPHIFKLIIDPKYKLPTRLPNGKYRP
;
A
#
# COMPACT_ATOMS: atom_id res chain seq x y z
N MET A 1 -43.58 12.40 53.64
CA MET A 1 -43.07 11.52 52.57
C MET A 1 -42.00 12.28 51.80
N PRO A 2 -40.70 11.99 51.98
CA PRO A 2 -39.66 12.73 51.28
C PRO A 2 -39.39 12.12 49.89
N SER A 3 -39.59 12.93 48.85
CA SER A 3 -39.27 12.62 47.46
C SER A 3 -37.78 12.33 47.29
N ARG A 4 -37.45 11.12 46.81
CA ARG A 4 -36.10 10.76 46.38
C ARG A 4 -35.90 11.25 44.94
N ILE A 5 -35.09 12.28 44.78
CA ILE A 5 -34.53 12.68 43.48
C ILE A 5 -33.47 11.65 43.12
N ILE A 6 -33.75 10.82 42.12
CA ILE A 6 -32.77 9.90 41.52
C ILE A 6 -31.97 10.72 40.52
N ALA A 7 -30.73 11.05 40.89
CA ALA A 7 -29.75 11.60 39.96
C ALA A 7 -29.32 10.50 38.99
N LEU A 8 -29.79 10.58 37.74
CA LEU A 8 -29.37 9.70 36.66
C LEU A 8 -27.95 10.12 36.24
N LEU A 9 -26.93 9.42 36.75
CA LEU A 9 -25.55 9.55 36.28
C LEU A 9 -25.49 9.00 34.86
N LEU A 10 -25.44 9.91 33.88
CA LEU A 10 -25.16 9.59 32.49
C LEU A 10 -23.69 9.18 32.38
N VAL A 11 -23.42 7.87 32.43
CA VAL A 11 -22.09 7.34 32.14
C VAL A 11 -21.88 7.46 30.63
N CYS A 12 -21.16 8.49 30.21
CA CYS A 12 -20.60 8.55 28.87
C CYS A 12 -19.63 7.38 28.70
N LEU A 13 -20.08 6.31 28.04
CA LEU A 13 -19.20 5.29 27.49
C LEU A 13 -18.33 5.94 26.43
N VAL A 14 -17.12 6.33 26.82
CA VAL A 14 -16.04 6.62 25.87
C VAL A 14 -15.71 5.27 25.22
N SER A 15 -16.21 5.04 24.00
CA SER A 15 -15.67 3.98 23.16
C SER A 15 -14.21 4.30 22.90
N THR A 16 -13.30 3.63 23.60
CA THR A 16 -11.92 3.53 23.18
C THR A 16 -11.94 2.86 21.81
N LYS A 17 -11.58 3.61 20.76
CA LYS A 17 -11.32 2.99 19.45
C LYS A 17 -10.19 2.01 19.68
N GLY A 18 -10.48 0.72 19.59
CA GLY A 18 -9.50 -0.34 19.78
C GLY A 18 -8.61 -0.48 18.55
N TYR A 19 -7.69 0.46 18.34
CA TYR A 19 -6.49 0.17 17.56
C TYR A 19 -5.45 -0.47 18.49
N ALA A 20 -4.66 -1.37 17.93
CA ALA A 20 -3.51 -1.92 18.65
C ALA A 20 -2.54 -0.77 18.97
N ASP A 21 -1.79 -0.90 20.06
CA ASP A 21 -0.70 0.02 20.40
C ASP A 21 0.22 0.26 19.17
N PRO A 22 0.89 1.42 19.07
CA PRO A 22 1.82 1.69 17.98
C PRO A 22 2.83 0.54 17.79
N PRO A 23 3.17 0.18 16.53
CA PRO A 23 4.04 -0.95 16.27
C PRO A 23 5.43 -0.76 16.87
N ASP A 24 5.94 -1.76 17.60
CA ASP A 24 7.28 -1.74 18.21
C ASP A 24 8.41 -2.22 17.27
N PHE A 25 8.04 -2.63 16.06
CA PHE A 25 8.89 -3.17 14.99
C PHE A 25 9.83 -4.31 15.41
N LYS A 26 9.52 -5.03 16.50
CA LYS A 26 10.31 -6.20 16.90
C LYS A 26 9.99 -7.37 15.99
N ILE A 27 11.05 -7.92 15.38
CA ILE A 27 10.94 -9.16 14.61
C ILE A 27 10.92 -10.33 15.57
N GLY A 28 9.89 -11.16 15.47
CA GLY A 28 9.73 -12.38 16.24
C GLY A 28 9.47 -13.60 15.34
N PRO A 29 9.20 -14.76 15.96
CA PRO A 29 8.73 -15.94 15.25
C PRO A 29 7.29 -15.73 14.75
N ILE A 30 6.89 -16.52 13.76
CA ILE A 30 5.51 -16.56 13.30
C ILE A 30 4.62 -17.06 14.45
N PRO A 31 3.55 -16.34 14.83
CA PRO A 31 2.64 -16.75 15.89
C PRO A 31 1.99 -18.11 15.62
N GLU A 32 1.65 -18.82 16.68
CA GLU A 32 0.90 -20.07 16.59
C GLU A 32 -0.55 -19.85 16.11
N GLY A 33 -1.18 -20.93 15.64
CA GLY A 33 -2.59 -20.94 15.24
C GLY A 33 -2.76 -20.66 13.75
N LYS A 34 -3.61 -19.68 13.40
CA LYS A 34 -4.00 -19.43 12.00
C LYS A 34 -2.83 -19.07 11.07
N LEU A 35 -1.71 -18.60 11.63
CA LEU A 35 -0.51 -18.22 10.88
C LEU A 35 0.51 -19.37 10.78
N ASP A 36 0.27 -20.54 11.38
CA ASP A 36 1.19 -21.69 11.34
C ASP A 36 1.54 -22.11 9.92
N VAL A 37 0.61 -21.91 8.98
CA VAL A 37 0.79 -22.16 7.55
C VAL A 37 2.01 -21.45 6.94
N PHE A 38 2.40 -20.30 7.48
CA PHE A 38 3.56 -19.53 7.00
C PHE A 38 4.90 -20.07 7.53
N LYS A 39 4.92 -20.88 8.60
CA LYS A 39 6.16 -21.37 9.24
C LYS A 39 7.03 -22.25 8.34
N LYS A 40 6.44 -22.89 7.33
CA LYS A 40 7.17 -23.75 6.37
C LYS A 40 8.15 -22.93 5.51
N GLN A 41 7.87 -21.65 5.29
CA GLN A 41 8.56 -20.83 4.29
C GLN A 41 9.15 -19.54 4.85
N PHE A 42 8.57 -19.03 5.93
CA PHE A 42 8.96 -17.80 6.60
C PHE A 42 9.50 -18.08 7.99
N THR A 43 10.51 -17.32 8.39
CA THR A 43 11.16 -17.46 9.71
C THR A 43 11.14 -16.17 10.52
N GLN A 44 10.70 -15.08 9.90
CA GLN A 44 10.64 -13.75 10.51
C GLN A 44 9.21 -13.23 10.40
N TYR A 45 8.74 -12.59 11.47
CA TYR A 45 7.40 -12.02 11.55
C TYR A 45 7.40 -10.72 12.35
N LEU A 46 6.57 -9.78 11.93
CA LEU A 46 6.09 -8.66 12.72
C LEU A 46 4.72 -8.21 12.21
N SER A 47 4.07 -7.31 12.93
CA SER A 47 2.74 -6.80 12.59
C SER A 47 2.69 -5.28 12.73
N VAL A 48 1.97 -4.63 11.82
CA VAL A 48 1.72 -3.19 11.82
C VAL A 48 0.23 -2.96 11.76
N PHE A 49 -0.36 -2.42 12.83
CA PHE A 49 -1.82 -2.19 12.93
C PHE A 49 -2.70 -3.40 12.58
N GLY A 50 -2.21 -4.62 12.84
CA GLY A 50 -2.89 -5.87 12.53
C GLY A 50 -2.65 -6.42 11.12
N ILE A 51 -1.83 -5.76 10.30
CA ILE A 51 -1.36 -6.28 9.01
C ILE A 51 -0.08 -7.09 9.23
N HIS A 52 -0.09 -8.34 8.77
CA HIS A 52 1.01 -9.27 8.95
C HIS A 52 2.13 -9.04 7.95
N ILE A 53 3.38 -9.13 8.42
CA ILE A 53 4.58 -8.97 7.59
C ILE A 53 5.49 -10.17 7.84
N PHE A 54 5.81 -10.91 6.77
CA PHE A 54 6.62 -12.12 6.84
C PHE A 54 7.96 -11.96 6.11
N GLY A 55 9.02 -12.53 6.65
CA GLY A 55 10.33 -12.57 6.00
C GLY A 55 10.88 -13.99 5.91
N THR A 56 11.40 -14.37 4.74
CA THR A 56 12.15 -15.63 4.59
C THR A 56 13.50 -15.54 5.32
N ALA A 57 14.14 -16.69 5.57
CA ALA A 57 15.37 -16.76 6.36
C ALA A 57 16.54 -15.90 5.85
N LYS A 58 16.58 -15.65 4.53
CA LYS A 58 17.66 -14.88 3.89
C LYS A 58 17.40 -13.38 3.81
N VAL A 59 16.24 -12.92 4.26
CA VAL A 59 15.94 -11.48 4.32
C VAL A 59 16.72 -10.84 5.46
N PRO A 60 17.53 -9.78 5.21
CA PRO A 60 18.15 -9.03 6.29
C PRO A 60 17.08 -8.38 7.19
N PRO A 61 17.15 -8.56 8.54
CA PRO A 61 16.15 -8.03 9.47
C PRO A 61 15.91 -6.52 9.35
N VAL A 62 16.95 -5.75 8.99
CA VAL A 62 16.83 -4.30 8.78
C VAL A 62 15.89 -3.95 7.61
N LYS A 63 15.89 -4.75 6.54
CA LYS A 63 15.04 -4.52 5.37
C LYS A 63 13.58 -4.90 5.64
N LEU A 64 13.36 -5.98 6.40
CA LEU A 64 12.02 -6.36 6.85
C LEU A 64 11.42 -5.31 7.79
N ARG A 65 12.21 -4.81 8.77
CA ARG A 65 11.78 -3.70 9.63
C ARG A 65 11.50 -2.44 8.83
N HIS A 66 12.34 -2.12 7.86
CA HIS A 66 12.13 -0.95 7.00
C HIS A 66 10.79 -0.99 6.28
N ALA A 67 10.44 -2.11 5.63
CA ALA A 67 9.13 -2.26 4.99
C ALA A 67 7.95 -2.11 5.98
N ALA A 68 8.12 -2.57 7.23
CA ALA A 68 7.13 -2.36 8.28
C ALA A 68 6.99 -0.89 8.71
N VAL A 69 8.11 -0.16 8.80
CA VAL A 69 8.11 1.27 9.08
C VAL A 69 7.40 2.04 7.96
N ILE A 70 7.70 1.73 6.71
CA ILE A 70 7.03 2.33 5.54
C ILE A 70 5.53 2.03 5.55
N LEU A 71 5.11 0.81 5.94
CA LEU A 71 3.69 0.48 6.08
C LEU A 71 3.02 1.30 7.18
N ALA A 72 3.70 1.51 8.31
CA ALA A 72 3.19 2.36 9.38
C ALA A 72 3.03 3.81 8.89
N GLU A 73 4.06 4.40 8.26
CA GLU A 73 4.03 5.77 7.70
C GLU A 73 3.00 5.96 6.57
N TYR A 74 2.58 4.90 5.87
CA TYR A 74 1.48 4.98 4.90
C TYR A 74 0.10 4.87 5.54
N LEU A 75 -0.04 4.11 6.63
CA LEU A 75 -1.32 3.90 7.31
C LEU A 75 -1.64 4.98 8.34
N ASP A 76 -0.60 5.50 8.99
CA ASP A 76 -0.58 6.61 9.94
C ASP A 76 0.46 7.62 9.39
N ASN A 77 -0.01 8.49 8.49
CA ASN A 77 0.87 9.37 7.74
C ASN A 77 1.20 10.63 8.50
N ASP A 78 0.42 11.03 9.51
CA ASP A 78 0.73 12.11 10.45
C ASP A 78 1.60 11.67 11.64
N GLU A 79 1.82 10.36 11.80
CA GLU A 79 2.66 9.73 12.82
C GLU A 79 2.18 10.07 14.23
N ASP A 80 0.86 9.99 14.47
CA ASP A 80 0.27 10.24 15.80
C ASP A 80 -0.03 8.97 16.61
N GLY A 81 0.31 7.80 16.04
CA GLY A 81 0.10 6.49 16.62
C GLY A 81 -1.21 5.82 16.19
N ASP A 82 -2.12 6.55 15.54
CA ASP A 82 -3.41 6.04 15.08
C ASP A 82 -3.48 6.00 13.54
N PRO A 83 -4.03 4.93 12.94
CA PRO A 83 -4.24 4.88 11.50
C PRO A 83 -5.13 6.03 11.00
N ASP A 84 -4.62 6.79 10.04
CA ASP A 84 -5.25 7.95 9.44
C ASP A 84 -6.63 7.62 8.88
N ASN A 85 -6.71 6.50 8.16
CA ASN A 85 -7.94 6.01 7.54
C ASN A 85 -8.36 4.63 8.10
N PRO A 86 -9.11 4.63 9.23
CA PRO A 86 -9.76 3.46 9.81
C PRO A 86 -10.48 2.53 8.83
N LYS A 87 -11.14 3.11 7.82
CA LYS A 87 -11.95 2.35 6.87
C LYS A 87 -11.08 1.54 5.93
N VAL A 88 -9.96 2.11 5.51
CA VAL A 88 -8.93 1.46 4.68
C VAL A 88 -8.27 0.34 5.46
N LEU A 89 -7.81 0.61 6.69
CA LEU A 89 -7.21 -0.43 7.53
C LEU A 89 -8.19 -1.60 7.78
N ALA A 90 -9.44 -1.30 8.13
CA ALA A 90 -10.44 -2.34 8.34
C ALA A 90 -10.72 -3.17 7.07
N ALA A 91 -10.60 -2.58 5.87
CA ALA A 91 -10.70 -3.32 4.62
C ALA A 91 -9.54 -4.30 4.44
N MET A 92 -8.31 -3.85 4.68
CA MET A 92 -7.10 -4.68 4.62
C MET A 92 -7.18 -5.86 5.61
N ILE A 93 -7.56 -5.61 6.87
CA ILE A 93 -7.71 -6.66 7.89
C ILE A 93 -8.78 -7.68 7.49
N ARG A 94 -9.97 -7.24 7.03
CA ARG A 94 -11.04 -8.15 6.60
C ARG A 94 -10.61 -9.06 5.45
N ARG A 95 -9.75 -8.54 4.57
CA ARG A 95 -9.20 -9.29 3.44
C ARG A 95 -7.99 -10.10 3.83
N LYS A 96 -7.55 -10.07 5.09
CA LYS A 96 -6.32 -10.72 5.55
C LYS A 96 -5.12 -10.32 4.69
N ALA A 97 -5.06 -9.04 4.32
CA ALA A 97 -3.94 -8.50 3.56
C ALA A 97 -2.63 -8.70 4.33
N PHE A 98 -1.56 -9.06 3.63
CA PHE A 98 -0.25 -9.27 4.25
C PHE A 98 0.87 -8.88 3.30
N LEU A 99 2.00 -8.47 3.87
CA LEU A 99 3.23 -8.25 3.14
C LEU A 99 4.16 -9.44 3.37
N PHE A 100 4.92 -9.84 2.36
CA PHE A 100 5.98 -10.82 2.57
C PHE A 100 7.23 -10.47 1.76
N MET A 101 8.39 -10.69 2.37
CA MET A 101 9.68 -10.37 1.78
C MET A 101 10.49 -11.64 1.52
N THR A 102 11.03 -11.71 0.30
CA THR A 102 12.02 -12.73 -0.08
C THR A 102 13.36 -12.06 -0.37
N ALA A 103 14.43 -12.86 -0.49
CA ALA A 103 15.74 -12.29 -0.81
C ALA A 103 15.74 -11.61 -2.20
N ASN A 104 15.04 -12.19 -3.18
CA ASN A 104 14.96 -11.79 -4.57
C ASN A 104 13.82 -12.56 -5.29
N GLU A 105 13.53 -12.17 -6.53
CA GLU A 105 12.55 -12.82 -7.41
C GLU A 105 12.69 -14.35 -7.48
N ARG A 106 13.91 -14.86 -7.68
CA ARG A 106 14.15 -16.31 -7.72
C ARG A 106 13.76 -17.05 -6.43
N THR A 107 13.73 -16.36 -5.30
CA THR A 107 13.26 -16.92 -4.03
C THR A 107 11.74 -16.89 -3.95
N LEU A 108 11.11 -15.83 -4.46
CA LEU A 108 9.65 -15.71 -4.62
C LEU A 108 9.08 -16.83 -5.51
N GLU A 109 9.71 -17.11 -6.66
CA GLU A 109 9.29 -18.17 -7.59
C GLU A 109 9.31 -19.58 -6.97
N ARG A 110 10.08 -19.77 -5.89
CA ARG A 110 10.19 -21.04 -5.17
C ARG A 110 9.25 -21.15 -3.98
N LEU A 111 8.51 -20.10 -3.65
CA LEU A 111 7.49 -20.20 -2.62
C LEU A 111 6.34 -21.08 -3.13
N ASP A 112 5.93 -21.98 -2.25
CA ASP A 112 4.70 -22.76 -2.33
C ASP A 112 3.54 -21.80 -1.97
N HIS A 113 3.03 -21.12 -3.00
CA HIS A 113 1.93 -20.15 -2.83
C HIS A 113 0.62 -20.83 -2.46
N ASP A 114 0.41 -22.05 -2.95
CA ASP A 114 -0.79 -22.86 -2.70
C ASP A 114 -0.99 -23.09 -1.21
N VAL A 115 0.09 -23.33 -0.45
CA VAL A 115 0.03 -23.59 1.01
C VAL A 115 -0.74 -22.52 1.79
N PHE A 116 -0.49 -21.23 1.56
CA PHE A 116 -1.23 -20.17 2.27
C PHE A 116 -2.52 -19.75 1.55
N GLN A 117 -2.60 -19.92 0.22
CA GLN A 117 -3.87 -19.73 -0.50
C GLN A 117 -4.93 -20.74 -0.04
N ASP A 118 -4.59 -22.01 0.14
CA ASP A 118 -5.49 -23.05 0.65
C ASP A 118 -5.96 -22.77 2.08
N ALA A 119 -5.14 -22.07 2.88
CA ALA A 119 -5.50 -21.57 4.20
C ALA A 119 -6.34 -20.27 4.17
N GLY A 120 -6.72 -19.80 2.98
CA GLY A 120 -7.55 -18.63 2.75
C GLY A 120 -6.81 -17.31 2.89
N PHE A 121 -5.51 -17.26 2.59
CA PHE A 121 -4.70 -16.05 2.47
C PHE A 121 -4.38 -15.79 1.00
N HIS A 122 -5.21 -14.98 0.34
CA HIS A 122 -5.10 -14.69 -1.10
C HIS A 122 -4.56 -13.28 -1.41
N HIS A 123 -4.28 -12.48 -0.38
CA HIS A 123 -4.10 -11.02 -0.46
C HIS A 123 -2.68 -10.63 -0.02
N GLY A 124 -1.69 -11.31 -0.58
CA GLY A 124 -0.28 -11.12 -0.25
C GLY A 124 0.41 -10.22 -1.26
N GLN A 125 1.14 -9.21 -0.77
CA GLN A 125 2.06 -8.42 -1.60
C GLN A 125 3.50 -8.86 -1.36
N GLY A 126 4.21 -9.16 -2.45
CA GLY A 126 5.60 -9.58 -2.41
C GLY A 126 6.55 -8.39 -2.48
N GLN A 127 7.70 -8.48 -1.80
CA GLN A 127 8.77 -7.50 -1.90
C GLN A 127 10.14 -8.19 -1.90
N PHE A 128 11.11 -7.61 -2.60
CA PHE A 128 12.46 -8.15 -2.66
C PHE A 128 13.43 -7.38 -1.78
N ALA A 129 14.20 -8.12 -0.96
CA ALA A 129 15.26 -7.54 -0.16
C ALA A 129 16.35 -6.90 -1.03
N THR A 130 16.59 -7.36 -2.26
CA THR A 130 17.56 -6.74 -3.18
C THR A 130 17.18 -5.32 -3.61
N GLU A 131 15.90 -4.99 -3.60
CA GLU A 131 15.36 -3.71 -4.10
C GLU A 131 14.85 -2.79 -2.96
N THR A 132 14.79 -3.32 -1.74
CA THR A 132 14.51 -2.53 -0.54
C THR A 132 15.76 -1.77 -0.13
N ASN A 133 15.75 -0.44 -0.22
CA ASN A 133 16.98 0.34 -0.17
C ASN A 133 16.94 1.54 0.82
N PRO A 134 16.75 1.28 2.13
CA PRO A 134 16.69 2.34 3.13
C PRO A 134 17.97 3.19 3.14
N GLY A 135 17.84 4.47 2.81
CA GLY A 135 18.95 5.43 2.82
C GLY A 135 20.02 5.20 1.75
N GLY A 136 19.74 4.38 0.73
CA GLY A 136 20.66 4.15 -0.38
C GLY A 136 20.42 5.08 -1.59
N ASP A 137 21.28 4.95 -2.60
CA ASP A 137 21.26 5.80 -3.81
C ASP A 137 20.35 5.28 -4.94
N GLU A 138 19.75 4.11 -4.75
CA GLU A 138 18.73 3.53 -5.66
C GLU A 138 17.32 3.84 -5.15
N PHE A 139 16.34 3.77 -6.05
CA PHE A 139 14.94 3.82 -5.65
C PHE A 139 14.63 2.69 -4.66
N ASP A 140 13.93 3.04 -3.59
CA ASP A 140 13.53 2.09 -2.56
C ASP A 140 12.16 1.49 -2.92
N ALA A 141 12.16 0.26 -3.43
CA ALA A 141 10.95 -0.42 -3.88
C ALA A 141 9.92 -0.64 -2.76
N SER A 142 10.29 -0.49 -1.49
CA SER A 142 9.31 -0.51 -0.39
C SER A 142 8.28 0.63 -0.49
N LEU A 143 8.61 1.76 -1.12
CA LEU A 143 7.65 2.84 -1.37
C LEU A 143 6.57 2.44 -2.40
N GLU A 144 6.88 1.49 -3.26
CA GLU A 144 5.97 0.98 -4.28
C GLU A 144 5.17 -0.20 -3.75
N GLU A 145 5.84 -1.28 -3.35
CA GLU A 145 5.17 -2.52 -2.98
C GLU A 145 4.26 -2.36 -1.76
N VAL A 146 4.70 -1.61 -0.75
CA VAL A 146 3.85 -1.34 0.42
C VAL A 146 2.65 -0.48 0.04
N LEU A 147 2.83 0.49 -0.86
CA LEU A 147 1.73 1.32 -1.34
C LEU A 147 0.75 0.52 -2.21
N HIS A 148 1.23 -0.42 -3.03
CA HIS A 148 0.39 -1.38 -3.76
C HIS A 148 -0.51 -2.16 -2.80
N LEU A 149 0.04 -2.73 -1.72
CA LEU A 149 -0.77 -3.42 -0.71
C LEU A 149 -1.86 -2.51 -0.10
N VAL A 150 -1.49 -1.29 0.32
CA VAL A 150 -2.43 -0.34 0.97
C VAL A 150 -3.52 0.12 0.00
N THR A 151 -3.16 0.38 -1.26
CA THR A 151 -4.12 0.89 -2.26
C THR A 151 -5.01 -0.22 -2.82
N HIS A 152 -4.43 -1.36 -3.19
CA HIS A 152 -5.13 -2.52 -3.74
C HIS A 152 -6.06 -3.15 -2.71
N GLU A 153 -5.54 -3.52 -1.53
CA GLU A 153 -6.33 -4.27 -0.54
C GLU A 153 -7.10 -3.36 0.43
N GLY A 154 -6.70 -2.09 0.53
CA GLY A 154 -7.33 -1.09 1.39
C GLY A 154 -8.26 -0.16 0.62
N TYR A 155 -7.70 0.78 -0.15
CA TYR A 155 -8.49 1.84 -0.81
C TYR A 155 -9.51 1.31 -1.82
N ALA A 156 -9.14 0.35 -2.67
CA ALA A 156 -10.04 -0.21 -3.67
C ALA A 156 -11.29 -0.87 -3.04
N HIS A 157 -11.18 -1.37 -1.81
CA HIS A 157 -12.26 -2.03 -1.08
C HIS A 157 -12.98 -1.12 -0.09
N ALA A 158 -12.31 -0.12 0.46
CA ALA A 158 -12.93 0.90 1.31
C ALA A 158 -13.78 1.88 0.48
N TYR A 159 -13.42 2.15 -0.76
CA TYR A 159 -14.12 3.08 -1.65
C TYR A 159 -14.25 2.51 -3.08
N PRO A 160 -15.05 1.45 -3.28
CA PRO A 160 -15.08 0.68 -4.52
C PRO A 160 -15.57 1.45 -5.75
N GLU A 161 -16.33 2.53 -5.57
CA GLU A 161 -16.78 3.38 -6.69
C GLU A 161 -15.73 4.44 -7.09
N VAL A 162 -14.74 4.67 -6.23
CA VAL A 162 -13.70 5.68 -6.42
C VAL A 162 -12.39 5.03 -6.82
N PHE A 163 -11.84 4.19 -5.95
CA PHE A 163 -10.54 3.52 -6.13
C PHE A 163 -10.67 2.07 -6.61
N GLY A 164 -11.90 1.56 -6.78
CA GLY A 164 -12.08 0.19 -7.29
C GLY A 164 -11.42 0.02 -8.66
N GLU A 165 -10.74 -1.10 -8.82
CA GLU A 165 -9.89 -1.39 -9.98
C GLU A 165 -10.70 -2.04 -11.12
N LYS A 166 -11.85 -1.45 -11.43
CA LYS A 166 -12.79 -1.93 -12.45
C LYS A 166 -13.22 -0.77 -13.35
N PRO A 167 -13.58 -1.03 -14.62
CA PRO A 167 -14.07 0.03 -15.51
C PRO A 167 -15.24 0.80 -14.90
N GLY A 168 -15.23 2.12 -15.04
CA GLY A 168 -16.32 3.00 -14.60
C GLY A 168 -16.10 3.71 -13.26
N THR A 169 -15.14 3.26 -12.45
CA THR A 169 -14.75 3.97 -11.21
C THR A 169 -14.05 5.30 -11.51
N THR A 170 -13.92 6.17 -10.51
CA THR A 170 -13.21 7.44 -10.67
C THR A 170 -11.75 7.24 -11.07
N LEU A 171 -11.03 6.32 -10.43
CA LEU A 171 -9.65 5.96 -10.75
C LEU A 171 -9.52 5.42 -12.19
N ALA A 172 -10.37 4.48 -12.57
CA ALA A 172 -10.39 3.89 -13.91
C ALA A 172 -10.58 4.93 -15.03
N LYS A 173 -11.43 5.93 -14.80
CA LYS A 173 -11.62 7.05 -15.74
C LYS A 173 -10.36 7.92 -15.88
N CYS A 174 -9.59 8.07 -14.80
CA CYS A 174 -8.31 8.78 -14.84
C CYS A 174 -7.26 7.96 -15.60
N LEU A 175 -7.17 6.65 -15.30
CA LEU A 175 -6.31 5.71 -16.02
C LEU A 175 -6.57 5.72 -17.54
N ASP A 176 -7.83 5.65 -17.97
CA ASP A 176 -8.18 5.61 -19.39
C ASP A 176 -7.77 6.92 -20.10
N ARG A 177 -7.86 8.07 -19.41
CA ARG A 177 -7.33 9.34 -19.95
C ARG A 177 -5.81 9.33 -20.06
N ALA A 178 -5.12 8.82 -19.02
CA ALA A 178 -3.67 8.77 -18.97
C ALA A 178 -3.05 7.93 -20.08
N ARG A 179 -3.76 6.90 -20.52
CA ARG A 179 -3.35 6.02 -21.62
C ARG A 179 -3.91 6.45 -22.97
N GLY A 180 -4.73 7.51 -23.03
CA GLY A 180 -5.38 7.99 -24.25
C GLY A 180 -6.49 7.07 -24.79
N GLY A 181 -7.04 6.19 -23.96
CA GLY A 181 -8.08 5.24 -24.33
C GLY A 181 -8.29 4.14 -23.28
N HIS A 182 -9.35 3.36 -23.49
CA HIS A 182 -9.67 2.20 -22.65
C HIS A 182 -8.97 0.93 -23.18
N PHE A 183 -8.07 0.35 -22.39
CA PHE A 183 -7.42 -0.92 -22.73
C PHE A 183 -7.53 -1.93 -21.58
N ARG A 184 -8.23 -3.03 -21.81
CA ARG A 184 -8.39 -4.13 -20.82
C ARG A 184 -7.09 -4.87 -20.51
N ARG A 185 -6.13 -4.84 -21.43
CA ARG A 185 -4.78 -5.43 -21.35
C ARG A 185 -3.80 -4.40 -21.89
N VAL A 186 -2.54 -4.49 -21.48
CA VAL A 186 -1.48 -3.61 -21.99
C VAL A 186 -1.40 -3.71 -23.52
N PRO A 187 -1.64 -2.62 -24.28
CA PRO A 187 -1.67 -2.61 -25.75
C PRO A 187 -0.26 -2.64 -26.34
N ARG A 188 -0.12 -3.08 -27.60
CA ARG A 188 1.20 -3.11 -28.27
C ARG A 188 1.83 -1.74 -28.40
N ARG A 189 0.99 -0.72 -28.57
CA ARG A 189 1.37 0.69 -28.68
C ARG A 189 0.29 1.54 -28.06
N TYR A 190 0.70 2.55 -27.32
CA TYR A 190 -0.20 3.57 -26.81
C TYR A 190 -0.31 4.75 -27.80
N PRO A 191 -1.43 5.51 -27.76
CA PRO A 191 -1.53 6.80 -28.41
C PRO A 191 -0.38 7.75 -28.04
N LYS A 192 0.10 8.55 -28.99
CA LYS A 192 1.25 9.47 -28.78
C LYS A 192 1.06 10.46 -27.61
N GLY A 193 -0.18 10.80 -27.28
CA GLY A 193 -0.53 11.73 -26.21
C GLY A 193 -0.63 11.12 -24.82
N ALA A 194 -0.48 9.80 -24.69
CA ALA A 194 -0.50 9.11 -23.39
C ALA A 194 0.66 9.60 -22.51
N TRP A 195 0.49 9.59 -21.19
CA TRP A 195 1.54 9.84 -20.20
C TRP A 195 1.78 8.69 -19.24
N PHE A 196 0.88 7.69 -19.28
CA PHE A 196 1.08 6.37 -18.71
C PHE A 196 1.11 5.33 -19.83
N THR A 197 2.22 4.63 -19.98
CA THR A 197 2.52 3.69 -21.05
C THR A 197 3.19 2.43 -20.52
N TYR A 198 2.52 1.77 -19.56
CA TYR A 198 2.98 0.54 -18.90
C TYR A 198 3.28 -0.59 -19.89
N ASP A 199 4.36 -1.34 -19.68
CA ASP A 199 4.87 -2.31 -20.65
C ASP A 199 4.76 -3.78 -20.21
N ASP A 200 4.46 -4.06 -18.93
CA ASP A 200 4.19 -5.43 -18.45
C ASP A 200 2.92 -6.00 -19.09
N ARG A 201 3.13 -7.01 -19.95
CA ARG A 201 2.08 -7.69 -20.71
C ARG A 201 1.21 -8.61 -19.87
N THR A 202 1.66 -9.00 -18.69
CA THR A 202 0.91 -9.89 -17.79
C THR A 202 -0.23 -9.15 -17.09
N CYS A 203 -0.04 -7.85 -16.90
CA CYS A 203 -0.95 -6.95 -16.22
C CYS A 203 -2.31 -6.83 -16.92
N ASP A 204 -3.38 -7.01 -16.14
CA ASP A 204 -4.76 -6.79 -16.57
C ASP A 204 -5.21 -5.34 -16.32
N TYR A 205 -6.51 -5.06 -16.47
CA TYR A 205 -7.02 -3.71 -16.24
C TYR A 205 -6.87 -3.28 -14.77
N GLY A 206 -7.05 -4.21 -13.83
CA GLY A 206 -7.02 -3.90 -12.40
C GLY A 206 -5.59 -3.59 -11.95
N CYS A 207 -4.65 -4.45 -12.33
CA CYS A 207 -3.22 -4.20 -12.14
C CYS A 207 -2.79 -2.84 -12.73
N GLN A 208 -3.25 -2.47 -13.93
CA GLN A 208 -2.95 -1.15 -14.50
C GLN A 208 -3.54 0.02 -13.70
N CYS A 209 -4.65 -0.18 -12.97
CA CYS A 209 -5.19 0.84 -12.05
C CYS A 209 -4.29 0.99 -10.82
N THR A 210 -3.83 -0.13 -10.24
CA THR A 210 -2.92 -0.14 -9.09
C THR A 210 -1.62 0.60 -9.41
N GLU A 211 -0.98 0.22 -10.52
CA GLU A 211 0.26 0.83 -11.01
C GLU A 211 0.10 2.32 -11.27
N TYR A 212 -0.96 2.72 -11.97
CA TYR A 212 -1.23 4.12 -12.25
C TYR A 212 -1.44 4.96 -10.98
N LEU A 213 -2.13 4.41 -9.97
CA LEU A 213 -2.31 5.11 -8.70
C LEU A 213 -0.98 5.23 -7.95
N TYR A 214 -0.15 4.18 -7.92
CA TYR A 214 1.20 4.23 -7.37
C TYR A 214 2.04 5.33 -8.03
N TRP A 215 2.13 5.33 -9.36
CA TRP A 215 2.90 6.31 -10.10
C TRP A 215 2.47 7.74 -9.78
N ALA A 216 1.16 7.97 -9.74
CA ALA A 216 0.60 9.29 -9.47
C ALA A 216 0.84 9.72 -8.01
N VAL A 217 0.55 8.88 -7.02
CA VAL A 217 0.74 9.20 -5.59
C VAL A 217 2.21 9.47 -5.29
N THR A 218 3.11 8.57 -5.68
CA THR A 218 4.54 8.72 -5.39
C THR A 218 5.18 9.91 -6.11
N SER A 219 4.69 10.28 -7.29
CA SER A 219 5.11 11.52 -7.97
C SER A 219 4.60 12.77 -7.25
N VAL A 220 3.36 12.76 -6.74
CA VAL A 220 2.80 13.88 -5.95
C VAL A 220 3.52 14.07 -4.62
N LEU A 221 4.03 12.97 -4.04
CA LEU A 221 4.82 12.96 -2.82
C LEU A 221 6.32 13.23 -3.05
N GLY A 222 6.78 13.29 -4.31
CA GLY A 222 8.16 13.61 -4.68
C GLY A 222 9.13 12.44 -4.74
N ALA A 223 8.69 11.19 -4.56
CA ALA A 223 9.56 10.02 -4.61
C ALA A 223 10.22 9.81 -5.99
N GLN A 224 9.54 10.26 -7.05
CA GLN A 224 9.98 10.07 -8.43
C GLN A 224 10.85 11.23 -8.96
N ASP A 225 11.07 12.28 -8.16
CA ASP A 225 11.60 13.57 -8.62
C ASP A 225 13.14 13.68 -8.56
N THR A 226 13.86 12.66 -9.04
CA THR A 226 15.33 12.69 -9.16
C THR A 226 15.78 12.55 -10.62
N PRO A 227 16.92 13.15 -11.03
CA PRO A 227 17.40 13.03 -12.40
C PRO A 227 17.56 11.60 -12.89
N ARG A 228 17.95 10.68 -11.99
CA ARG A 228 18.08 9.26 -12.28
C ARG A 228 16.69 8.63 -12.49
N ARG A 229 15.79 8.78 -11.52
CA ARG A 229 14.47 8.16 -11.58
C ARG A 229 13.67 8.61 -12.81
N ARG A 230 13.75 9.89 -13.17
CA ARG A 230 13.16 10.44 -14.40
C ARG A 230 13.58 9.70 -15.68
N ARG A 231 14.84 9.24 -15.76
CA ARG A 231 15.32 8.46 -16.91
C ARG A 231 14.83 7.02 -16.84
N ASP A 232 14.83 6.44 -15.64
CA ASP A 232 14.50 5.03 -15.43
C ASP A 232 13.00 4.74 -15.65
N ILE A 233 12.13 5.74 -15.48
CA ILE A 233 10.66 5.55 -15.59
C ILE A 233 10.05 6.23 -16.81
N GLY A 234 10.79 7.10 -17.51
CA GLY A 234 10.22 8.01 -18.52
C GLY A 234 9.55 7.31 -19.70
N GLN A 235 9.89 6.04 -19.96
CA GLN A 235 9.24 5.19 -20.94
C GLN A 235 7.82 4.78 -20.55
N GLU A 236 7.54 4.64 -19.25
CA GLU A 236 6.25 4.22 -18.71
C GLU A 236 5.46 5.39 -18.12
N TRP A 237 6.12 6.28 -17.37
CA TRP A 237 5.47 7.36 -16.64
C TRP A 237 6.17 8.70 -16.90
N ARG A 238 5.42 9.66 -17.45
CA ARG A 238 5.96 10.98 -17.83
C ARG A 238 5.81 12.06 -16.74
N LEU A 239 5.01 11.82 -15.69
CA LEU A 239 4.62 12.84 -14.70
C LEU A 239 5.32 12.63 -13.35
N TYR A 240 6.65 12.61 -13.36
CA TYR A 240 7.51 12.22 -12.23
C TYR A 240 7.49 13.16 -11.01
N ASN A 241 6.71 14.25 -11.01
CA ASN A 241 6.62 15.15 -9.87
C ASN A 241 5.24 15.78 -9.73
N ARG A 242 5.01 16.42 -8.58
CA ARG A 242 3.73 17.03 -8.21
C ARG A 242 3.19 18.00 -9.26
N GLU A 243 4.02 18.93 -9.74
CA GLU A 243 3.62 19.96 -10.69
C GLU A 243 3.16 19.36 -12.03
N LEU A 244 3.85 18.33 -12.51
CA LEU A 244 3.48 17.62 -13.73
C LEU A 244 2.17 16.86 -13.58
N VAL A 245 1.95 16.20 -12.43
CA VAL A 245 0.68 15.51 -12.15
C VAL A 245 -0.47 16.51 -12.08
N GLU A 246 -0.32 17.60 -11.32
CA GLU A 246 -1.32 18.65 -11.19
C GLU A 246 -1.70 19.27 -12.55
N LYS A 247 -0.70 19.59 -13.37
CA LYS A 247 -0.91 20.26 -14.66
C LYS A 247 -1.47 19.32 -15.74
N LYS A 248 -0.93 18.11 -15.85
CA LYS A 248 -1.24 17.20 -16.98
C LYS A 248 -2.37 16.23 -16.66
N ASP A 249 -2.53 15.86 -15.39
CA ASP A 249 -3.54 14.93 -14.92
C ASP A 249 -4.30 15.49 -13.69
N PRO A 250 -5.01 16.62 -13.85
CA PRO A 250 -5.67 17.30 -12.72
C PRO A 250 -6.76 16.44 -12.04
N HIS A 251 -7.24 15.40 -12.71
CA HIS A 251 -8.28 14.52 -12.17
C HIS A 251 -7.72 13.54 -11.14
N ILE A 252 -6.60 12.87 -11.44
CA ILE A 252 -5.93 12.04 -10.44
C ILE A 252 -5.32 12.90 -9.34
N PHE A 253 -4.77 14.07 -9.67
CA PHE A 253 -4.26 15.00 -8.68
C PHE A 253 -5.33 15.37 -7.66
N LYS A 254 -6.51 15.80 -8.13
CA LYS A 254 -7.65 16.13 -7.26
C LYS A 254 -8.06 14.94 -6.39
N LEU A 255 -8.01 13.72 -6.92
CA LEU A 255 -8.34 12.52 -6.15
C LEU A 255 -7.31 12.25 -5.03
N ILE A 256 -6.02 12.45 -5.33
CA ILE A 256 -4.92 12.26 -4.37
C ILE A 256 -4.98 13.27 -3.23
N ILE A 257 -5.25 14.54 -3.54
CA ILE A 257 -5.27 15.61 -2.53
C ILE A 257 -6.62 15.81 -1.83
N ASP A 258 -7.63 14.99 -2.15
CA ASP A 258 -8.96 15.10 -1.54
C ASP A 258 -8.89 14.64 -0.07
N PRO A 259 -9.06 15.55 0.92
CA PRO A 259 -8.90 15.23 2.33
C PRO A 259 -9.92 14.19 2.81
N LYS A 260 -11.01 13.96 2.06
CA LYS A 260 -12.00 12.93 2.35
C LYS A 260 -11.40 11.53 2.40
N TYR A 261 -10.43 11.23 1.52
CA TYR A 261 -9.87 9.89 1.40
C TYR A 261 -8.63 9.69 2.27
N LYS A 262 -8.03 10.77 2.77
CA LYS A 262 -6.82 10.72 3.60
C LYS A 262 -5.71 9.86 2.97
N LEU A 263 -5.52 9.99 1.65
CA LEU A 263 -4.32 9.46 1.01
C LEU A 263 -3.08 10.13 1.64
N PRO A 264 -1.93 9.44 1.65
CA PRO A 264 -0.71 9.99 2.21
C PRO A 264 -0.40 11.38 1.61
N THR A 265 -0.02 12.31 2.48
CA THR A 265 0.39 13.68 2.10
C THR A 265 1.88 13.92 2.32
N ARG A 266 2.53 13.05 3.09
CA ARG A 266 3.98 13.02 3.34
C ARG A 266 4.54 11.72 2.78
N LEU A 267 5.68 11.81 2.10
CA LEU A 267 6.40 10.60 1.66
C LEU A 267 6.98 9.89 2.90
N PRO A 268 6.77 8.57 3.05
CA PRO A 268 7.47 7.80 4.07
C PRO A 268 8.98 8.00 3.98
N ASN A 269 9.60 8.24 5.13
CA ASN A 269 11.02 8.55 5.23
C ASN A 269 11.82 7.45 5.96
N GLY A 270 11.15 6.39 6.40
CA GLY A 270 11.73 5.28 7.14
C GLY A 270 11.99 5.59 8.62
N LYS A 271 11.36 6.63 9.19
CA LYS A 271 11.53 7.02 10.59
C LYS A 271 10.19 7.37 11.24
N TYR A 272 9.40 6.35 11.51
CA TYR A 272 8.12 6.46 12.22
C TYR A 272 8.31 6.84 13.70
N ARG A 273 7.63 7.91 14.14
CA ARG A 273 7.71 8.50 15.49
C ARG A 273 6.32 8.89 16.04
N PRO A 274 5.53 7.89 16.49
CA PRO A 274 4.22 8.10 17.10
C PRO A 274 4.32 8.74 18.50
#